data_AF-A0A179SCQ6-F1
#
_entry.id   AF-A0A179SCQ6-F1
#
_cell.length_a   1.000
_cell.length_b   1.000
_cell.length_c   1.000
_cell.angle_alpha   90.00
_cell.angle_beta   90.00
_cell.angle_gamma   90.00
#
_symmetry.space_group_name_H-M   'P 1'
#
loop_
_entity.id
_entity.type
_entity.pdbx_description
1 polymer ?
#
loop_
_entity_poly.entity_id
_entity_poly.type
_entity_poly.pdbx_seq_one_letter_code
_entity_poly.pdbx_strand_id
1 'polypeptide(L)'
;MLGRKRRGAELLVLAWLAAPGAAVAAEGDCVDYGSLDGGPGPGLGPGLGPGLGKVKAGAPRVPFVQGASQRKGCPGPDPACRDKAFLVPGDTVILRAAMPGAARSGFVCATYVGQAGAVRSGWLPGAAIARAPDPPVPALRDWSGTWTAPEATLVLRPGKPAGTLAVTGDASYGTLDPDRVRRGAINMGSVEGTMAPAGATLAFTMGDKGTAPYASGASTECSLRLRLLPPFLLAEDNNACGGMNVSFTNVYRRTRPSP
;
A
#
# COMPACT_ATOMS: atom_id res chain seq x y z
N MET A 1 -61.92 -19.63 -38.28
CA MET A 1 -60.74 -18.76 -38.48
C MET A 1 -60.68 -17.76 -37.34
N LEU A 2 -59.68 -17.86 -36.46
CA LEU A 2 -58.95 -16.77 -35.78
C LEU A 2 -58.04 -17.42 -34.73
N GLY A 3 -56.75 -17.55 -35.07
CA GLY A 3 -55.72 -18.08 -34.18
C GLY A 3 -55.28 -17.04 -33.16
N ARG A 4 -55.35 -17.39 -31.87
CA ARG A 4 -54.92 -16.54 -30.76
C ARG A 4 -53.50 -16.95 -30.35
N LYS A 5 -52.47 -16.32 -30.94
CA LYS A 5 -51.08 -16.45 -30.48
C LYS A 5 -50.85 -15.52 -29.30
N ARG A 6 -50.71 -16.08 -28.09
CA ARG A 6 -50.10 -15.40 -26.94
C ARG A 6 -48.59 -15.30 -27.19
N ARG A 7 -48.06 -14.09 -27.32
CA ARG A 7 -46.61 -13.84 -27.25
C ARG A 7 -46.27 -13.63 -25.78
N GLY A 8 -45.54 -14.58 -25.19
CA GLY A 8 -44.88 -14.39 -23.90
C GLY A 8 -43.72 -13.42 -24.10
N ALA A 9 -43.67 -12.37 -23.30
CA ALA A 9 -42.51 -11.52 -23.16
C ALA A 9 -41.68 -12.06 -21.99
N GLU A 10 -40.59 -12.76 -22.28
CA GLU A 10 -39.58 -13.09 -21.29
C GLU A 10 -38.80 -11.80 -20.96
N LEU A 11 -38.98 -11.30 -19.73
CA LEU A 11 -38.06 -10.33 -19.15
C LEU A 11 -36.79 -11.06 -18.70
N LEU A 12 -35.72 -10.94 -19.48
CA LEU A 12 -34.37 -11.23 -19.03
C LEU A 12 -33.92 -10.12 -18.07
N VAL A 13 -34.00 -10.40 -16.77
CA VAL A 13 -33.38 -9.58 -15.72
C VAL A 13 -31.88 -9.84 -15.73
N LEU A 14 -31.12 -8.98 -16.39
CA LEU A 14 -29.66 -8.92 -16.25
C LEU A 14 -29.33 -8.30 -14.89
N ALA A 15 -29.12 -9.16 -13.89
CA ALA A 15 -28.57 -8.76 -12.61
C ALA A 15 -27.10 -8.37 -12.78
N TRP A 16 -26.83 -7.06 -12.84
CA TRP A 16 -25.49 -6.51 -12.75
C TRP A 16 -24.98 -6.65 -11.30
N LEU A 17 -24.20 -7.70 -11.04
CA LEU A 17 -23.37 -7.80 -9.84
C LEU A 17 -22.17 -6.86 -10.00
N ALA A 18 -22.34 -5.59 -9.62
CA ALA A 18 -21.22 -4.70 -9.38
C ALA A 18 -20.60 -5.06 -8.02
N ALA A 19 -19.61 -5.96 -8.03
CA ALA A 19 -18.70 -6.08 -6.91
C ALA A 19 -17.84 -4.80 -6.86
N PRO A 20 -17.78 -4.06 -5.74
CA PRO A 20 -16.74 -3.05 -5.56
C PRO A 20 -15.43 -3.81 -5.29
N GLY A 21 -14.75 -4.21 -6.36
CA GLY A 21 -13.37 -4.66 -6.29
C GLY A 21 -12.49 -3.51 -5.80
N ALA A 22 -11.40 -3.85 -5.12
CA ALA A 22 -10.30 -2.92 -4.88
C ALA A 22 -10.02 -2.16 -6.18
N ALA A 23 -10.15 -0.84 -6.15
CA ALA A 23 -9.96 -0.03 -7.34
C ALA A 23 -8.54 -0.24 -7.83
N VAL A 24 -8.40 -1.07 -8.88
CA VAL A 24 -7.18 -1.11 -9.67
C VAL A 24 -6.98 0.32 -10.12
N ALA A 25 -5.93 0.99 -9.63
CA ALA A 25 -5.67 2.37 -9.99
C ALA A 25 -5.75 2.47 -11.52
N ALA A 26 -6.66 3.30 -12.02
CA ALA A 26 -6.79 3.49 -13.46
C ALA A 26 -5.43 3.88 -14.02
N GLU A 27 -5.08 3.38 -15.21
CA GLU A 27 -3.82 3.72 -15.88
C GLU A 27 -3.64 5.25 -15.89
N GLY A 28 -2.76 5.77 -15.02
CA GLY A 28 -2.57 7.21 -14.83
C GLY A 28 -2.87 7.79 -13.45
N ASP A 29 -3.31 7.00 -12.47
CA ASP A 29 -3.45 7.45 -11.08
C ASP A 29 -2.29 7.01 -10.17
N CYS A 30 -1.93 7.89 -9.25
CA CYS A 30 -0.95 7.65 -8.19
C CYS A 30 -1.65 7.76 -6.83
N VAL A 31 -2.04 6.62 -6.27
CA VAL A 31 -2.84 6.54 -5.03
C VAL A 31 -2.05 5.98 -3.85
N ASP A 32 -0.95 5.26 -4.12
CA ASP A 32 -0.13 4.57 -3.11
C ASP A 32 1.27 4.23 -3.65
N TYR A 33 2.07 3.56 -2.82
CA TYR A 33 3.39 3.06 -3.16
C TYR A 33 3.38 1.80 -4.05
N GLY A 34 2.20 1.24 -4.40
CA GLY A 34 2.04 0.04 -5.21
C GLY A 34 2.40 -1.27 -4.49
N SER A 35 2.43 -2.37 -5.23
CA SER A 35 2.78 -3.69 -4.69
C SER A 35 4.22 -3.76 -4.17
N LEU A 36 4.43 -4.55 -3.12
CA LEU A 36 5.75 -4.82 -2.55
C LEU A 36 6.46 -6.03 -3.19
N ASP A 37 5.81 -6.85 -4.03
CA ASP A 37 6.47 -7.95 -4.76
C ASP A 37 7.37 -7.49 -5.92
N GLY A 38 7.28 -6.22 -6.32
CA GLY A 38 7.99 -5.73 -7.49
C GLY A 38 7.38 -6.20 -8.82
N GLY A 39 6.14 -6.71 -8.81
CA GLY A 39 5.38 -7.10 -10.00
C GLY A 39 5.61 -8.55 -10.45
N PRO A 40 4.71 -9.10 -11.30
CA PRO A 40 4.76 -10.49 -11.74
C PRO A 40 5.82 -10.66 -12.83
N GLY A 41 6.97 -11.23 -12.50
CA GLY A 41 7.98 -11.62 -13.48
C GLY A 41 8.93 -12.67 -12.91
N PRO A 42 8.91 -13.93 -13.39
CA PRO A 42 9.97 -14.88 -13.05
C PRO A 42 11.29 -14.35 -13.63
N GLY A 43 12.25 -14.03 -12.75
CA GLY A 43 13.60 -13.60 -13.16
C GLY A 43 13.94 -12.12 -12.95
N LEU A 44 13.07 -11.33 -12.30
CA LEU A 44 13.42 -9.95 -11.94
C LEU A 44 14.07 -9.92 -10.55
N GLY A 45 15.34 -9.52 -10.51
CA GLY A 45 16.19 -9.56 -9.32
C GLY A 45 15.74 -8.66 -8.16
N PRO A 46 16.42 -8.75 -6.99
CA PRO A 46 16.16 -7.90 -5.84
C PRO A 46 16.38 -6.42 -6.21
N GLY A 47 15.31 -5.62 -6.29
CA GLY A 47 15.45 -4.18 -6.59
C GLY A 47 14.23 -3.42 -7.11
N LEU A 48 13.11 -4.08 -7.41
CA LEU A 48 11.95 -3.41 -8.03
C LEU A 48 10.82 -3.01 -7.09
N GLY A 49 10.91 -3.28 -5.79
CA GLY A 49 9.95 -2.77 -4.82
C GLY A 49 10.04 -1.24 -4.62
N PRO A 50 9.14 -0.63 -3.85
CA PRO A 50 9.20 0.80 -3.56
C PRO A 50 10.56 1.22 -3.00
N GLY A 51 10.95 2.45 -3.31
CA GLY A 51 12.24 3.03 -2.90
C GLY A 51 12.05 4.41 -2.27
N LEU A 52 13.15 5.03 -1.84
CA LEU A 52 13.12 6.40 -1.31
C LEU A 52 13.58 7.41 -2.37
N GLY A 53 13.06 8.62 -2.25
CA GLY A 53 13.51 9.78 -3.00
C GLY A 53 13.51 11.02 -2.13
N LYS A 54 14.20 12.06 -2.59
CA LYS A 54 14.19 13.39 -1.97
C LYS A 54 13.93 14.46 -3.01
N VAL A 55 13.21 15.50 -2.61
CA VAL A 55 13.13 16.72 -3.41
C VAL A 55 14.51 17.36 -3.48
N LYS A 56 15.01 17.60 -4.69
CA LYS A 56 16.36 18.13 -4.94
C LYS A 56 16.58 19.47 -4.24
N ALA A 57 17.79 19.68 -3.73
CA ALA A 57 18.20 20.98 -3.21
C ALA A 57 18.09 22.05 -4.31
N GLY A 58 17.64 23.25 -3.95
CA GLY A 58 17.44 24.35 -4.89
C GLY A 58 16.20 24.25 -5.79
N ALA A 59 15.41 23.18 -5.69
CA ALA A 59 14.13 23.12 -6.39
C ALA A 59 13.15 24.17 -5.83
N PRO A 60 12.28 24.79 -6.66
CA PRO A 60 11.13 25.51 -6.15
C PRO A 60 10.17 24.54 -5.43
N ARG A 61 9.13 25.06 -4.77
CA ARG A 61 8.05 24.23 -4.22
C ARG A 61 7.50 23.31 -5.33
N VAL A 62 7.46 22.02 -5.06
CA VAL A 62 7.08 20.99 -6.04
C VAL A 62 5.64 20.58 -5.78
N PRO A 63 4.65 21.09 -6.53
CA PRO A 63 3.27 20.69 -6.35
C PRO A 63 3.06 19.23 -6.70
N PHE A 64 2.15 18.58 -5.97
CA PHE A 64 1.56 17.33 -6.44
C PHE A 64 0.80 17.59 -7.74
N VAL A 65 0.72 16.56 -8.57
CA VAL A 65 0.06 16.59 -9.87
C VAL A 65 -1.07 15.56 -9.85
N GLN A 66 -2.22 16.01 -10.31
CA GLN A 66 -3.46 15.26 -10.34
C GLN A 66 -3.34 14.02 -11.23
N GLY A 67 -4.05 12.97 -10.84
CA GLY A 67 -4.21 11.76 -11.64
C GLY A 67 -5.25 11.90 -12.76
N ALA A 68 -5.37 10.87 -13.60
CA ALA A 68 -6.32 10.81 -14.69
C ALA A 68 -7.78 10.82 -14.21
N SER A 69 -8.07 10.21 -13.05
CA SER A 69 -9.43 10.21 -12.47
C SER A 69 -9.85 11.58 -11.93
N GLN A 70 -8.89 12.37 -11.46
CA GLN A 70 -9.16 13.70 -10.90
C GLN A 70 -9.38 14.73 -12.01
N ARG A 71 -8.60 14.63 -13.09
CA ARG A 71 -8.73 15.54 -14.23
C ARG A 71 -8.26 14.87 -15.52
N LYS A 72 -9.13 14.88 -16.53
CA LYS A 72 -8.81 14.40 -17.88
C LYS A 72 -7.57 15.13 -18.41
N GLY A 73 -6.60 14.37 -18.89
CA GLY A 73 -5.31 14.88 -19.40
C GLY A 73 -4.19 14.92 -18.37
N CYS A 74 -4.48 14.77 -17.08
CA CYS A 74 -3.48 14.71 -16.02
C CYS A 74 -3.03 13.25 -15.74
N PRO A 75 -1.82 13.02 -15.18
CA PRO A 75 -0.77 14.00 -14.93
C PRO A 75 -0.11 14.57 -16.20
N GLY A 76 0.17 15.87 -16.18
CA GLY A 76 0.79 16.58 -17.30
C GLY A 76 1.45 17.88 -16.84
N PRO A 77 2.23 18.53 -17.73
CA PRO A 77 2.96 19.76 -17.40
C PRO A 77 2.05 21.00 -17.25
N ASP A 78 0.80 20.91 -17.71
CA ASP A 78 -0.20 21.97 -17.61
C ASP A 78 -0.36 22.41 -16.14
N PRO A 79 -0.25 23.71 -15.82
CA PRO A 79 -0.51 24.24 -14.49
C PRO A 79 -1.87 23.80 -13.89
N ALA A 80 -2.85 23.53 -14.74
CA ALA A 80 -4.18 23.11 -14.33
C ALA A 80 -4.24 21.67 -13.78
N CYS A 81 -3.17 20.88 -13.96
CA CYS A 81 -2.98 19.58 -13.31
C CYS A 81 -2.34 19.68 -11.92
N ARG A 82 -1.95 20.87 -11.45
CA ARG A 82 -1.24 21.03 -10.17
C ARG A 82 -2.24 21.12 -9.01
N ASP A 83 -1.94 20.36 -7.97
CA ASP A 83 -2.61 20.49 -6.67
C ASP A 83 -2.07 21.68 -5.87
N LYS A 84 -2.87 22.11 -4.89
CA LYS A 84 -2.43 23.11 -3.90
C LYS A 84 -1.38 22.58 -2.93
N ALA A 85 -1.37 21.26 -2.71
CA ALA A 85 -0.36 20.61 -1.88
C ALA A 85 0.95 20.51 -2.65
N PHE A 86 2.06 20.78 -1.99
CA PHE A 86 3.40 20.74 -2.56
C PHE A 86 4.40 20.19 -1.54
N LEU A 87 5.55 19.78 -2.04
CA LEU A 87 6.73 19.46 -1.26
C LEU A 87 7.77 20.56 -1.40
N VAL A 88 8.68 20.62 -0.44
CA VAL A 88 9.81 21.56 -0.42
C VAL A 88 11.13 20.80 -0.54
N PRO A 89 12.24 21.47 -0.93
CA PRO A 89 13.56 20.85 -0.95
C PRO A 89 13.89 20.11 0.33
N GLY A 90 14.41 18.88 0.19
CA GLY A 90 14.77 18.02 1.32
C GLY A 90 13.65 17.08 1.79
N ASP A 91 12.39 17.30 1.40
CA ASP A 91 11.30 16.38 1.73
C ASP A 91 11.60 14.98 1.17
N THR A 92 11.42 13.98 2.03
CA THR A 92 11.62 12.57 1.68
C THR A 92 10.28 11.96 1.26
N VAL A 93 10.29 11.19 0.18
CA VAL A 93 9.13 10.52 -0.37
C VAL A 93 9.41 9.04 -0.59
N ILE A 94 8.36 8.23 -0.49
CA ILE A 94 8.35 6.83 -0.92
C ILE A 94 7.96 6.84 -2.40
N LEU A 95 8.84 6.34 -3.26
CA LEU A 95 8.60 6.23 -4.68
C LEU A 95 8.00 4.86 -4.98
N ARG A 96 6.88 4.84 -5.71
CA ARG A 96 6.32 3.61 -6.24
C ARG A 96 7.35 2.89 -7.13
N ALA A 97 7.34 1.56 -7.08
CA ALA A 97 8.03 0.70 -8.02
C ALA A 97 7.81 1.17 -9.48
N ALA A 98 8.88 1.23 -10.26
CA ALA A 98 8.75 1.57 -11.67
C ALA A 98 8.14 0.38 -12.41
N MET A 99 6.85 0.45 -12.72
CA MET A 99 6.20 -0.55 -13.58
C MET A 99 6.50 -0.19 -15.05
N PRO A 100 7.02 -1.13 -15.86
CA PRO A 100 7.13 -0.95 -17.31
C PRO A 100 5.77 -0.54 -17.89
N GLY A 101 5.73 0.51 -18.71
CA GLY A 101 4.49 1.04 -19.30
C GLY A 101 3.65 1.97 -18.40
N ALA A 102 3.88 2.00 -17.08
CA ALA A 102 3.17 2.92 -16.17
C ALA A 102 3.86 4.29 -16.00
N ALA A 103 5.10 4.42 -16.49
CA ALA A 103 5.83 5.68 -16.44
C ALA A 103 5.22 6.69 -17.42
N ARG A 104 4.43 7.65 -16.89
CA ARG A 104 4.05 8.84 -17.66
C ARG A 104 5.26 9.74 -17.79
N SER A 105 5.66 10.01 -19.03
CA SER A 105 6.91 10.71 -19.39
C SER A 105 7.17 11.92 -18.49
N GLY A 106 8.18 11.82 -17.62
CA GLY A 106 8.63 12.92 -16.76
C GLY A 106 7.99 13.01 -15.37
N PHE A 107 7.07 12.11 -14.99
CA PHE A 107 6.47 12.08 -13.66
C PHE A 107 6.80 10.80 -12.89
N VAL A 108 6.87 10.91 -11.56
CA VAL A 108 7.04 9.77 -10.64
C VAL A 108 5.88 9.74 -9.66
N CYS A 109 5.37 8.54 -9.37
CA CYS A 109 4.36 8.37 -8.33
C CYS A 109 5.06 8.30 -6.97
N ALA A 110 4.62 9.15 -6.05
CA ALA A 110 5.27 9.34 -4.76
C ALA A 110 4.25 9.46 -3.63
N THR A 111 4.60 8.91 -2.47
CA THR A 111 3.89 9.05 -1.21
C THR A 111 4.75 9.85 -0.23
N TYR A 112 4.24 10.97 0.23
CA TYR A 112 4.81 11.78 1.31
C TYR A 112 4.11 11.44 2.63
N VAL A 113 4.90 11.35 3.69
CA VAL A 113 4.40 11.17 5.06
C VAL A 113 4.84 12.37 5.89
N GLY A 114 3.88 13.19 6.28
CA GLY A 114 4.13 14.38 7.09
C GLY A 114 4.54 14.05 8.52
N GLN A 115 5.08 15.05 9.22
CA GLN A 115 5.54 14.91 10.60
C GLN A 115 4.44 14.45 11.57
N ALA A 116 3.20 14.89 11.36
CA ALA A 116 2.04 14.47 12.13
C ALA A 116 1.40 13.14 11.65
N GLY A 117 2.03 12.43 10.69
CA GLY A 117 1.53 11.16 10.16
C GLY A 117 0.54 11.27 9.01
N ALA A 118 0.19 12.48 8.57
CA ALA A 118 -0.63 12.67 7.37
C ALA A 118 0.08 12.11 6.14
N VAL A 119 -0.60 11.19 5.43
CA VAL A 119 -0.08 10.56 4.21
C VAL A 119 -0.69 11.22 2.99
N ARG A 120 0.13 11.50 1.98
CA ARG A 120 -0.34 11.99 0.68
C ARG A 120 0.39 11.29 -0.45
N SER A 121 -0.37 10.66 -1.33
CA SER A 121 0.14 10.11 -2.59
C SER A 121 -0.23 11.03 -3.76
N GLY A 122 0.62 11.07 -4.77
CA GLY A 122 0.33 11.75 -6.03
C GLY A 122 1.54 11.81 -6.96
N TRP A 123 1.32 12.32 -8.17
CA TRP A 123 2.39 12.47 -9.14
C TRP A 123 3.29 13.66 -8.80
N LEU A 124 4.60 13.51 -9.00
CA LEU A 124 5.57 14.59 -8.89
C LEU A 124 6.40 14.67 -10.18
N PRO A 125 6.84 15.87 -10.60
CA PRO A 125 7.82 16.00 -11.67
C PRO A 125 9.11 15.24 -11.32
N GLY A 126 9.44 14.20 -12.10
CA GLY A 126 10.59 13.34 -11.84
C GLY A 126 11.92 14.10 -11.84
N ALA A 127 12.02 15.17 -12.65
CA ALA A 127 13.20 16.04 -12.68
C ALA A 127 13.47 16.75 -11.34
N ALA A 128 12.46 16.94 -10.49
CA ALA A 128 12.59 17.57 -9.18
C ALA A 128 12.98 16.56 -8.07
N ILE A 129 12.98 15.27 -8.36
CA ILE A 129 13.23 14.20 -7.39
C ILE A 129 14.60 13.56 -7.65
N ALA A 130 15.43 13.49 -6.61
CA ALA A 130 16.61 12.65 -6.59
C ALA A 130 16.24 11.31 -5.94
N ARG A 131 16.42 10.21 -6.67
CA ARG A 131 16.27 8.87 -6.09
C ARG A 131 17.38 8.64 -5.07
N ALA A 132 17.02 8.11 -3.91
CA ALA A 132 18.01 7.63 -2.96
C ALA A 132 18.65 6.34 -3.50
N PRO A 133 19.92 6.07 -3.16
CA PRO A 133 20.48 4.75 -3.38
C PRO A 133 19.68 3.72 -2.57
N ASP A 134 19.71 2.46 -3.01
CA ASP A 134 19.13 1.38 -2.22
C ASP A 134 19.78 1.33 -0.84
N PRO A 135 18.99 1.25 0.24
CA PRO A 135 19.55 1.13 1.57
C PRO A 135 20.32 -0.19 1.71
N PRO A 136 21.34 -0.24 2.57
CA PRO A 136 21.98 -1.51 2.91
C PRO A 136 20.95 -2.49 3.45
N VAL A 137 21.23 -3.79 3.31
CA VAL A 137 20.37 -4.85 3.87
C VAL A 137 20.16 -4.58 5.36
N PRO A 138 18.91 -4.39 5.83
CA PRO A 138 18.66 -4.10 7.22
C PRO A 138 19.06 -5.26 8.13
N ALA A 139 19.69 -4.96 9.26
CA ALA A 139 19.94 -5.94 10.31
C ALA A 139 18.63 -6.28 11.02
N LEU A 140 18.55 -7.43 11.69
CA LEU A 140 17.35 -7.89 12.39
C LEU A 140 16.81 -6.84 13.39
N ARG A 141 17.72 -6.17 14.12
CA ARG A 141 17.38 -5.08 15.06
C ARG A 141 16.73 -3.87 14.40
N ASP A 142 16.99 -3.65 13.11
CA ASP A 142 16.45 -2.51 12.37
C ASP A 142 14.97 -2.71 12.03
N TRP A 143 14.43 -3.91 12.24
CA TRP A 143 12.99 -4.18 12.12
C TRP A 143 12.26 -3.99 13.45
N SER A 144 12.95 -4.20 14.57
CA SER A 144 12.33 -4.30 15.88
C SER A 144 11.74 -2.96 16.35
N GLY A 145 10.55 -3.03 16.94
CA GLY A 145 9.84 -1.87 17.49
C GLY A 145 8.34 -1.94 17.29
N THR A 146 7.66 -0.90 17.78
CA THR A 146 6.25 -0.65 17.51
C THR A 146 6.11 0.31 16.34
N TRP A 147 5.35 -0.12 15.36
CA TRP A 147 5.08 0.57 14.10
C TRP A 147 3.60 0.89 14.05
N THR A 148 3.25 2.15 13.80
CA THR A 148 1.86 2.60 13.79
C THR A 148 1.52 3.27 12.48
N ALA A 149 0.29 3.04 12.03
CA ALA A 149 -0.36 3.71 10.92
C ALA A 149 -1.81 4.05 11.35
N PRO A 150 -2.57 4.84 10.57
CA PRO A 150 -3.99 5.03 10.84
C PRO A 150 -4.72 3.70 10.99
N GLU A 151 -5.47 3.54 12.07
CA GLU A 151 -6.24 2.32 12.40
C GLU A 151 -5.45 1.00 12.48
N ALA A 152 -4.10 1.03 12.49
CA ALA A 152 -3.32 -0.20 12.53
C ALA A 152 -2.00 -0.07 13.29
N THR A 153 -1.61 -1.15 13.99
CA THR A 153 -0.34 -1.26 14.70
C THR A 153 0.32 -2.60 14.40
N LEU A 154 1.63 -2.58 14.18
CA LEU A 154 2.48 -3.76 14.09
C LEU A 154 3.56 -3.67 15.18
N VAL A 155 3.86 -4.79 15.80
CA VAL A 155 4.95 -4.92 16.76
C VAL A 155 5.87 -6.03 16.29
N LEU A 156 7.13 -5.66 16.04
CA LEU A 156 8.16 -6.57 15.54
C LEU A 156 9.18 -6.78 16.65
N ARG A 157 9.44 -8.04 16.99
CA ARG A 157 10.43 -8.46 18.00
C ARG A 157 11.29 -9.60 17.47
N PRO A 158 12.49 -9.84 18.02
CA PRO A 158 13.22 -11.08 17.75
C PRO A 158 12.34 -12.30 18.03
N GLY A 159 12.29 -13.24 17.08
CA GLY A 159 11.59 -14.50 17.24
C GLY A 159 12.37 -15.49 18.10
N LYS A 160 11.71 -16.58 18.52
CA LYS A 160 12.38 -17.66 19.29
C LYS A 160 13.47 -18.34 18.45
N PRO A 161 13.24 -18.71 17.17
CA PRO A 161 14.32 -19.15 16.31
C PRO A 161 15.26 -17.99 15.99
N ALA A 162 16.56 -18.20 16.16
CA ALA A 162 17.58 -17.20 15.85
C ALA A 162 17.47 -16.75 14.39
N GLY A 163 17.59 -15.43 14.15
CA GLY A 163 17.49 -14.84 12.81
C GLY A 163 16.06 -14.60 12.31
N THR A 164 15.03 -14.87 13.13
CA THR A 164 13.62 -14.60 12.78
C THR A 164 13.07 -13.39 13.52
N LEU A 165 11.96 -12.84 13.01
CA LEU A 165 11.15 -11.84 13.69
C LEU A 165 9.78 -12.42 14.00
N ALA A 166 9.32 -12.22 15.22
CA ALA A 166 7.91 -12.34 15.59
C ALA A 166 7.21 -11.02 15.27
N VAL A 167 6.17 -11.11 14.46
CA VAL A 167 5.30 -10.01 14.04
C VAL A 167 3.94 -10.24 14.68
N THR A 168 3.45 -9.27 15.43
CA THR A 168 2.07 -9.23 15.93
C THR A 168 1.44 -7.92 15.53
N GLY A 169 0.16 -7.89 15.22
CA GLY A 169 -0.51 -6.64 14.92
C GLY A 169 -2.01 -6.71 14.99
N ASP A 170 -2.58 -5.52 15.12
CA ASP A 170 -4.02 -5.28 15.16
C ASP A 170 -4.35 -4.18 14.15
N ALA A 171 -5.47 -4.34 13.47
CA ALA A 171 -6.03 -3.35 12.58
C ALA A 171 -7.54 -3.24 12.81
N SER A 172 -8.07 -2.04 12.56
CA SER A 172 -9.50 -1.76 12.65
C SER A 172 -9.98 -1.04 11.40
N TYR A 173 -11.30 -1.01 11.24
CA TYR A 173 -11.95 -0.15 10.27
C TYR A 173 -13.16 0.54 10.90
N GLY A 174 -13.17 1.87 10.84
CA GLY A 174 -14.27 2.70 11.32
C GLY A 174 -14.17 3.14 12.78
N THR A 175 -13.05 2.88 13.46
CA THR A 175 -12.76 3.40 14.80
C THR A 175 -12.49 4.90 14.80
N LEU A 176 -12.04 5.46 13.67
CA LEU A 176 -11.85 6.91 13.50
C LEU A 176 -13.11 7.66 13.05
N ASP A 177 -14.22 6.95 12.80
CA ASP A 177 -15.50 7.53 12.40
C ASP A 177 -16.49 7.49 13.59
N PRO A 178 -16.80 8.63 14.23
CA PRO A 178 -17.69 8.69 15.38
C PRO A 178 -19.09 8.11 15.12
N ASP A 179 -19.60 8.20 13.89
CA ASP A 179 -20.90 7.67 13.53
C ASP A 179 -20.90 6.15 13.44
N ARG A 180 -19.80 5.56 12.95
CA ARG A 180 -19.63 4.10 12.95
C ARG A 180 -19.44 3.57 14.36
N VAL A 181 -18.63 4.25 15.17
CA VAL A 181 -18.42 3.90 16.59
C VAL A 181 -19.76 3.89 17.33
N ARG A 182 -20.58 4.94 17.18
CA ARG A 182 -21.91 5.02 17.83
C ARG A 182 -22.84 3.87 17.44
N ARG A 183 -22.74 3.36 16.20
CA ARG A 183 -23.56 2.25 15.71
C ARG A 183 -22.93 0.87 15.92
N GLY A 184 -21.76 0.78 16.56
CA GLY A 184 -21.01 -0.47 16.71
C GLY A 184 -20.53 -1.07 15.38
N ALA A 185 -20.45 -0.27 14.31
CA ALA A 185 -20.11 -0.71 12.96
C ALA A 185 -18.58 -0.72 12.72
N ILE A 186 -17.85 -1.36 13.64
CA ILE A 186 -16.40 -1.47 13.64
C ILE A 186 -16.02 -2.90 13.26
N ASN A 187 -15.07 -3.03 12.33
CA ASN A 187 -14.45 -4.32 12.03
C ASN A 187 -13.03 -4.34 12.60
N MET A 188 -12.58 -5.51 13.03
CA MET A 188 -11.26 -5.73 13.61
C MET A 188 -10.55 -6.86 12.86
N GLY A 189 -9.23 -6.85 12.92
CA GLY A 189 -8.36 -7.89 12.39
C GLY A 189 -7.09 -7.96 13.20
N SER A 190 -6.45 -9.12 13.16
CA SER A 190 -5.18 -9.35 13.81
C SER A 190 -4.28 -10.15 12.89
N VAL A 191 -2.98 -9.97 13.08
CA VAL A 191 -1.95 -10.72 12.37
C VAL A 191 -0.90 -11.22 13.35
N GLU A 192 -0.50 -12.47 13.20
CA GLU A 192 0.59 -13.05 13.97
C GLU A 192 1.43 -13.98 13.10
N GLY A 193 2.74 -13.81 13.14
CA GLY A 193 3.63 -14.75 12.46
C GLY A 193 5.08 -14.61 12.88
N THR A 194 5.85 -15.69 12.70
CA THR A 194 7.31 -15.69 12.89
C THR A 194 8.00 -16.09 11.59
N MET A 195 8.85 -15.20 11.05
CA MET A 195 9.54 -15.43 9.77
C MET A 195 10.91 -14.76 9.75
N ALA A 196 11.86 -15.34 9.02
CA ALA A 196 13.13 -14.68 8.74
C ALA A 196 12.96 -13.64 7.61
N PRO A 197 13.47 -12.40 7.75
CA PRO A 197 13.48 -11.46 6.65
C PRO A 197 14.45 -11.93 5.54
N ALA A 198 14.05 -11.70 4.28
CA ALA A 198 14.89 -11.85 3.10
C ALA A 198 15.27 -10.45 2.60
N GLY A 199 16.48 -10.00 2.95
CA GLY A 199 16.92 -8.64 2.65
C GLY A 199 16.09 -7.59 3.40
N ALA A 200 15.51 -6.65 2.66
CA ALA A 200 14.61 -5.63 3.19
C ALA A 200 13.13 -6.04 3.22
N THR A 201 12.82 -7.32 2.97
CA THR A 201 11.45 -7.85 2.89
C THR A 201 11.23 -8.94 3.93
N LEU A 202 10.04 -8.99 4.52
CA LEU A 202 9.56 -10.09 5.36
C LEU A 202 8.14 -10.42 4.90
N ALA A 203 7.85 -11.69 4.61
CA ALA A 203 6.54 -12.06 4.10
C ALA A 203 6.11 -13.43 4.62
N PHE A 204 4.86 -13.55 5.03
CA PHE A 204 4.30 -14.81 5.52
C PHE A 204 2.78 -14.89 5.32
N THR A 205 2.26 -16.08 5.47
CA THR A 205 0.84 -16.37 5.61
C THR A 205 0.58 -16.99 6.98
N MET A 206 -0.48 -16.54 7.64
CA MET A 206 -1.01 -17.18 8.84
C MET A 206 -1.66 -18.50 8.43
N GLY A 207 -1.30 -19.59 9.08
CA GLY A 207 -1.96 -20.87 8.92
C GLY A 207 -2.30 -21.49 10.26
N ASP A 208 -3.26 -22.41 10.26
CA ASP A 208 -3.74 -23.12 11.45
C ASP A 208 -2.62 -23.92 12.15
N LYS A 209 -1.57 -24.28 11.41
CA LYS A 209 -0.41 -25.04 11.89
C LYS A 209 0.82 -24.16 12.16
N GLY A 210 0.63 -22.84 12.19
CA GLY A 210 1.68 -21.85 12.35
C GLY A 210 1.98 -21.08 11.07
N THR A 211 3.05 -20.29 11.11
CA THR A 211 3.43 -19.39 10.02
C THR A 211 3.96 -20.15 8.81
N ALA A 212 3.39 -19.87 7.64
CA ALA A 212 3.80 -20.43 6.36
C ALA A 212 4.44 -19.35 5.46
N PRO A 213 5.21 -19.74 4.43
CA PRO A 213 5.63 -18.81 3.37
C PRO A 213 4.44 -18.10 2.70
N TYR A 214 4.62 -16.83 2.32
CA TYR A 214 3.57 -15.99 1.72
C TYR A 214 2.86 -16.61 0.49
N ALA A 215 3.56 -17.45 -0.28
CA ALA A 215 3.03 -18.06 -1.50
C ALA A 215 2.34 -19.42 -1.27
N SER A 216 2.39 -19.96 -0.05
CA SER A 216 1.88 -21.31 0.23
C SER A 216 0.49 -21.36 0.83
N GLY A 217 -0.06 -20.21 1.24
CA GLY A 217 -1.39 -20.15 1.83
C GLY A 217 -2.51 -19.98 0.81
N ALA A 218 -3.73 -20.31 1.23
CA ALA A 218 -4.92 -20.02 0.45
C ALA A 218 -5.17 -18.50 0.37
N SER A 219 -5.85 -18.03 -0.69
CA SER A 219 -6.16 -16.59 -0.84
C SER A 219 -7.03 -16.03 0.30
N THR A 220 -7.70 -16.91 1.05
CA THR A 220 -8.53 -16.58 2.21
C THR A 220 -7.75 -16.59 3.53
N GLU A 221 -6.50 -17.03 3.54
CA GLU A 221 -5.64 -17.00 4.72
C GLU A 221 -4.92 -15.65 4.79
N CYS A 222 -4.86 -15.05 5.98
CA CYS A 222 -4.19 -13.76 6.17
C CYS A 222 -2.73 -13.83 5.74
N SER A 223 -2.39 -13.09 4.69
CA SER A 223 -1.03 -13.01 4.16
C SER A 223 -0.53 -11.58 4.29
N LEU A 224 0.62 -11.41 4.92
CA LEU A 224 1.25 -10.12 5.18
C LEU A 224 2.65 -10.09 4.57
N ARG A 225 2.93 -9.01 3.86
CA ARG A 225 4.25 -8.69 3.32
C ARG A 225 4.67 -7.33 3.85
N LEU A 226 5.91 -7.25 4.31
CA LEU A 226 6.52 -6.07 4.87
C LEU A 226 7.77 -5.72 4.07
N ARG A 227 7.99 -4.43 3.85
CA ARG A 227 9.24 -3.89 3.31
C ARG A 227 9.76 -2.78 4.21
N LEU A 228 10.96 -2.97 4.73
CA LEU A 228 11.62 -1.99 5.59
C LEU A 228 12.37 -0.97 4.72
N LEU A 229 11.93 0.29 4.76
CA LEU A 229 12.56 1.43 4.10
C LEU A 229 12.79 2.53 5.14
N PRO A 230 13.83 2.44 5.98
CA PRO A 230 13.99 3.33 7.12
C PRO A 230 13.86 4.81 6.73
N PRO A 231 13.04 5.61 7.42
CA PRO A 231 12.38 5.33 8.72
C PRO A 231 10.98 4.70 8.62
N PHE A 232 10.56 4.22 7.45
CA PHE A 232 9.24 3.67 7.19
C PHE A 232 9.23 2.15 7.16
N LEU A 233 8.10 1.56 7.53
CA LEU A 233 7.77 0.17 7.26
C LEU A 233 6.54 0.16 6.36
N LEU A 234 6.68 -0.37 5.15
CA LEU A 234 5.55 -0.57 4.25
C LEU A 234 4.99 -1.95 4.53
N ALA A 235 3.67 -2.07 4.58
CA ALA A 235 3.00 -3.35 4.74
C ALA A 235 1.94 -3.51 3.65
N GLU A 236 1.82 -4.70 3.09
CA GLU A 236 0.83 -5.08 2.10
C GLU A 236 0.19 -6.38 2.59
N ASP A 237 -1.13 -6.41 2.67
CA ASP A 237 -1.90 -7.60 2.98
C ASP A 237 -2.81 -8.01 1.84
N ASN A 238 -3.29 -9.25 1.88
CA ASN A 238 -4.22 -9.78 0.88
C ASN A 238 -5.70 -9.47 1.19
N ASN A 239 -5.98 -8.54 2.12
CA ASN A 239 -7.32 -8.21 2.64
C ASN A 239 -8.05 -9.40 3.31
N ALA A 240 -7.33 -10.44 3.73
CA ALA A 240 -7.89 -11.60 4.45
C ALA A 240 -7.48 -11.62 5.94
N CYS A 241 -6.98 -10.49 6.45
CA CYS A 241 -6.41 -10.37 7.81
C CYS A 241 -7.40 -9.86 8.86
N GLY A 242 -8.71 -9.93 8.59
CA GLY A 242 -9.72 -9.47 9.52
C GLY A 242 -11.12 -9.42 8.91
N GLY A 243 -12.00 -8.67 9.56
CA GLY A 243 -13.33 -8.38 9.05
C GLY A 243 -13.33 -7.50 7.79
N MET A 244 -14.52 -7.30 7.22
CA MET A 244 -14.69 -6.53 6.00
C MET A 244 -14.03 -5.13 6.08
N ASN A 245 -13.28 -4.75 5.05
CA ASN A 245 -12.53 -3.49 4.94
C ASN A 245 -11.38 -3.30 5.95
N VAL A 246 -11.05 -4.31 6.76
CA VAL A 246 -9.84 -4.27 7.59
C VAL A 246 -8.65 -4.59 6.69
N SER A 247 -7.63 -3.75 6.76
CA SER A 247 -6.39 -3.95 6.01
C SER A 247 -5.19 -3.48 6.82
N PHE A 248 -4.10 -4.23 6.74
CA PHE A 248 -2.78 -3.83 7.20
C PHE A 248 -2.00 -3.07 6.12
N THR A 249 -2.56 -2.90 4.92
CA THR A 249 -1.88 -2.21 3.83
C THR A 249 -1.72 -0.72 4.14
N ASN A 250 -0.52 -0.30 4.57
CA ASN A 250 -0.27 1.08 4.99
C ASN A 250 1.22 1.44 5.00
N VAL A 251 1.51 2.73 5.23
CA VAL A 251 2.83 3.23 5.57
C VAL A 251 2.92 3.44 7.08
N TYR A 252 3.75 2.64 7.73
CA TYR A 252 3.93 2.70 9.18
C TYR A 252 5.15 3.53 9.56
N ARG A 253 5.06 4.18 10.72
CA ARG A 253 6.18 4.86 11.38
C ARG A 253 6.51 4.17 12.69
N ARG A 254 7.80 4.08 13.01
CA ARG A 254 8.24 3.60 14.32
C ARG A 254 7.91 4.64 15.39
N THR A 255 7.09 4.29 16.36
CA THR A 255 6.74 5.15 17.51
C THR A 255 7.45 4.75 18.79
N ARG A 256 7.87 3.48 18.90
CA ARG A 256 8.72 3.02 20.00
C ARG A 256 9.79 2.05 19.50
N PRO A 257 11.06 2.21 19.93
CA PRO A 257 12.06 1.15 19.79
C PRO A 257 11.60 -0.12 20.52
N SER A 258 12.03 -1.29 20.07
CA SER A 258 11.88 -2.48 20.91
C SER A 258 12.70 -2.27 22.19
N PRO A 259 12.16 -2.64 23.37
CA PRO A 259 13.02 -2.84 24.54
C PRO A 259 14.07 -3.93 24.25
#